data_AF-A0A3C0ERR0-F1
#
_entry.id   AF-A0A3C0ERR0-F1
#
_cell.length_a   1.000
_cell.length_b   1.000
_cell.length_c   1.000
_cell.angle_alpha   90.00
_cell.angle_beta   90.00
_cell.angle_gamma   90.00
#
_symmetry.space_group_name_H-M   'P 1'
#
loop_
_entity.id
_entity.type
_entity.pdbx_description
1 polymer ?
#
loop_
_entity_poly.entity_id
_entity_poly.type
_entity_poly.pdbx_seq_one_letter_code
_entity_poly.pdbx_strand_id
1 'polypeptide(L)'
;MPKDQRDQTQSTSQANTSLDRNSSQEAFADVAGRLVRQGGPPLYQQVGDLIREKVMKRELVIGDPLPPYRDLGKICDVSEITVRRAIAELVTEGLLVSH
;
A
#
# COMPACT_ATOMS: atom_id res chain seq x y z
N MET A 1 -34.10 -18.80 -41.80
CA MET A 1 -33.18 -19.41 -40.82
C MET A 1 -32.98 -18.42 -39.65
N PRO A 2 -32.95 -18.89 -38.39
CA PRO A 2 -33.13 -18.09 -37.18
C PRO A 2 -31.82 -17.57 -36.54
N LYS A 3 -32.00 -16.50 -35.75
CA LYS A 3 -31.22 -15.97 -34.61
C LYS A 3 -29.93 -16.70 -34.20
N ASP A 4 -28.79 -16.01 -34.28
CA ASP A 4 -27.72 -16.15 -33.29
C ASP A 4 -27.53 -14.79 -32.60
N GLN A 5 -28.29 -14.62 -31.52
CA GLN A 5 -28.05 -13.63 -30.49
C GLN A 5 -26.82 -14.08 -29.70
N ARG A 6 -25.68 -13.42 -29.90
CA ARG A 6 -24.72 -13.27 -28.81
C ARG A 6 -25.10 -12.05 -27.99
N ASP A 7 -26.13 -12.30 -27.18
CA ASP A 7 -26.30 -11.71 -25.87
C ASP A 7 -25.06 -11.99 -25.03
N GLN A 8 -24.37 -10.93 -24.58
CA GLN A 8 -24.14 -10.70 -23.16
C GLN A 8 -23.35 -9.40 -22.96
N THR A 9 -24.09 -8.39 -22.54
CA THR A 9 -23.62 -7.31 -21.70
C THR A 9 -22.90 -7.86 -20.46
N GLN A 10 -21.66 -7.48 -20.28
CA GLN A 10 -21.09 -7.17 -18.96
C GLN A 10 -20.34 -5.84 -19.12
N SER A 11 -21.05 -4.72 -19.20
CA SER A 11 -21.25 -3.84 -18.04
C SER A 11 -20.82 -4.43 -16.69
N THR A 12 -19.53 -4.37 -16.43
CA THR A 12 -18.98 -4.03 -15.11
C THR A 12 -18.45 -2.60 -15.26
N SER A 13 -19.23 -1.54 -15.07
CA SER A 13 -19.98 -1.15 -13.87
C SER A 13 -19.22 -1.43 -12.58
N GLN A 14 -18.07 -0.76 -12.42
CA GLN A 14 -17.73 -0.08 -11.17
C GLN A 14 -17.08 1.27 -11.49
N ALA A 15 -17.92 2.23 -11.89
CA ALA A 15 -17.66 3.65 -11.69
C ALA A 15 -17.95 3.96 -10.21
N ASN A 16 -17.06 3.53 -9.32
CA ASN A 16 -17.06 3.86 -7.90
C ASN A 16 -15.58 4.19 -7.61
N THR A 17 -15.18 5.39 -7.21
CA THR A 17 -15.42 5.88 -5.85
C THR A 17 -14.93 7.33 -5.78
N SER A 18 -15.66 8.17 -5.07
CA SER A 18 -15.30 9.53 -4.67
C SER A 18 -13.80 9.72 -4.38
N LEU A 19 -13.08 10.33 -5.33
CA LEU A 19 -11.75 10.88 -5.08
C LEU A 19 -11.90 12.09 -4.15
N ASP A 20 -11.60 11.94 -2.85
CA ASP A 20 -10.94 13.05 -2.12
C ASP A 20 -10.39 12.73 -0.70
N ARG A 21 -10.46 11.52 -0.13
CA ARG A 21 -10.04 11.38 1.29
C ARG A 21 -9.11 10.24 1.70
N ASN A 22 -8.79 9.28 0.83
CA ASN A 22 -8.15 8.05 1.29
C ASN A 22 -6.96 7.51 0.46
N SER A 23 -6.41 8.31 -0.46
CA SER A 23 -5.37 7.90 -1.42
C SER A 23 -4.15 7.21 -0.78
N SER A 24 -3.71 7.67 0.39
CA SER A 24 -2.55 7.12 1.09
C SER A 24 -2.84 5.74 1.70
N GLN A 25 -4.08 5.38 2.05
CA GLN A 25 -4.39 4.05 2.59
C GLN A 25 -4.44 2.97 1.51
N GLU A 26 -4.93 3.30 0.31
CA GLU A 26 -4.99 2.33 -0.81
C GLU A 26 -3.59 1.96 -1.30
N ALA A 27 -2.66 2.90 -1.29
CA ALA A 27 -1.27 2.68 -1.71
C ALA A 27 -0.56 1.57 -0.91
N PHE A 28 -0.98 1.32 0.34
CA PHE A 28 -0.38 0.32 1.22
C PHE A 28 -1.21 -0.97 1.36
N ALA A 29 -2.41 -1.06 0.77
CA ALA A 29 -3.30 -2.20 0.98
C ALA A 29 -2.72 -3.55 0.50
N ASP A 30 -1.82 -3.55 -0.50
CA ASP A 30 -1.16 -4.77 -0.98
C ASP A 30 0.00 -5.25 -0.10
N VAL A 31 0.49 -4.39 0.81
CA VAL A 31 1.75 -4.63 1.55
C VAL A 31 1.66 -5.88 2.40
N ALA A 32 0.57 -6.08 3.16
CA ALA A 32 0.41 -7.25 4.02
C ALA A 32 0.52 -8.58 3.25
N GLY A 33 -0.03 -8.64 2.04
CA GLY A 33 -0.01 -9.83 1.19
C GLY A 33 1.38 -10.18 0.64
N ARG A 34 2.33 -9.25 0.70
CA ARG A 34 3.71 -9.42 0.20
C ARG A 34 4.72 -9.77 1.31
N LEU A 35 4.31 -9.75 2.58
CA LEU A 35 5.21 -10.01 3.71
C LEU A 35 5.45 -11.51 3.92
N VAL A 36 6.72 -11.88 4.05
CA VAL A 36 7.17 -13.25 4.36
C VAL A 36 7.50 -13.37 5.84
N ARG A 37 6.65 -14.06 6.62
CA ARG A 37 6.80 -14.16 8.08
C ARG A 37 7.79 -15.23 8.55
N GLN A 38 8.02 -16.27 7.76
CA GLN A 38 8.92 -17.38 8.11
C GLN A 38 9.95 -17.60 7.00
N GLY A 39 11.22 -17.76 7.39
CA GLY A 39 12.32 -17.98 6.45
C GLY A 39 12.71 -16.77 5.59
N GLY A 40 12.11 -15.60 5.83
CA GLY A 40 12.43 -14.35 5.14
C GLY A 40 13.22 -13.36 6.01
N PRO A 41 13.59 -12.18 5.45
CA PRO A 41 14.16 -11.08 6.20
C PRO A 41 13.24 -10.61 7.33
N PRO A 42 13.74 -9.86 8.32
CA PRO A 42 12.89 -9.23 9.34
C PRO A 42 11.75 -8.38 8.74
N LEU A 43 10.56 -8.44 9.37
CA LEU A 43 9.36 -7.72 8.88
C LEU A 43 9.55 -6.21 8.75
N TYR A 44 10.33 -5.58 9.62
CA TYR A 44 10.59 -4.14 9.53
C TYR A 44 11.38 -3.79 8.26
N GLN A 45 12.33 -4.65 7.84
CA GLN A 45 13.07 -4.45 6.60
C GLN A 45 12.15 -4.61 5.41
N GLN A 46 11.35 -5.68 5.39
CA GLN A 46 10.40 -5.90 4.29
C GLN A 46 9.38 -4.75 4.15
N VAL A 47 8.84 -4.25 5.27
CA VAL A 47 7.95 -3.08 5.25
C VAL A 47 8.68 -1.84 4.72
N GLY A 48 9.93 -1.61 5.16
CA GLY A 48 10.77 -0.52 4.68
C GLY A 48 11.03 -0.59 3.18
N ASP A 49 11.44 -1.76 2.68
CA ASP A 49 11.68 -2.03 1.26
C ASP A 49 10.43 -1.82 0.41
N LEU A 50 9.26 -2.25 0.89
CA LEU A 50 8.00 -2.05 0.19
C LEU A 50 7.62 -0.57 0.13
N ILE A 51 7.75 0.17 1.23
CA ILE A 51 7.49 1.62 1.23
C ILE A 51 8.48 2.33 0.30
N ARG A 52 9.76 1.96 0.34
CA ARG A 52 10.78 2.47 -0.57
C ARG A 52 10.42 2.19 -2.02
N GLU A 53 9.99 0.98 -2.36
CA GLU A 53 9.53 0.62 -3.70
C GLU A 53 8.39 1.56 -4.15
N LYS A 54 7.42 1.82 -3.29
CA LYS A 54 6.29 2.73 -3.57
C LYS A 54 6.75 4.18 -3.80
N VAL A 55 7.70 4.68 -3.00
CA VAL A 55 8.35 5.98 -3.22
C VAL A 55 9.04 6.01 -4.59
N MET A 56 9.81 4.97 -4.93
CA MET A 56 10.55 4.89 -6.19
C MET A 56 9.62 4.79 -7.41
N LYS A 57 8.49 4.08 -7.28
CA LYS A 57 7.44 3.97 -8.30
C LYS A 57 6.59 5.23 -8.42
N ARG A 58 6.80 6.24 -7.58
CA ARG A 58 5.98 7.47 -7.48
C ARG A 58 4.50 7.16 -7.21
N GLU A 59 4.22 6.04 -6.54
CA GLU A 59 2.89 5.71 -6.02
C GLU A 59 2.56 6.54 -4.77
N LEU A 60 3.59 7.05 -4.09
CA LEU A 60 3.48 8.05 -3.03
C LEU A 60 3.87 9.42 -3.58
N VAL A 61 3.00 10.40 -3.40
CA VAL A 61 3.27 11.79 -3.77
C VAL A 61 4.18 12.41 -2.71
N ILE A 62 5.24 13.09 -3.15
CA ILE A 62 6.15 13.81 -2.25
C ILE A 62 5.35 14.88 -1.50
N GLY A 63 5.42 14.84 -0.17
CA GLY A 63 4.66 15.73 0.70
C GLY A 63 3.28 15.20 1.10
N ASP A 64 2.83 14.08 0.55
CA ASP A 64 1.65 13.38 1.06
C ASP A 64 1.97 12.74 2.43
N PRO A 65 1.14 12.98 3.45
CA PRO A 65 1.39 12.41 4.76
C PRO A 65 1.21 10.89 4.71
N LEU A 66 2.19 10.16 5.25
CA LEU A 66 1.99 8.74 5.49
C LEU A 66 0.86 8.55 6.52
N PRO A 67 0.06 7.47 6.41
CA PRO A 67 -0.87 7.11 7.46
C PRO A 67 -0.12 6.92 8.79
N PRO A 68 -0.77 7.19 9.93
CA PRO A 68 -0.14 7.02 11.23
C PRO A 68 0.32 5.56 11.44
N TYR A 69 1.38 5.37 12.22
CA TYR A 69 2.02 4.06 12.42
C TYR A 69 1.05 2.95 12.80
N ARG A 70 0.04 3.27 13.62
CA ARG A 70 -0.99 2.33 14.04
C ARG A 70 -1.82 1.83 12.86
N ASP A 71 -2.20 2.70 11.93
CA ASP A 71 -2.99 2.31 10.77
C ASP A 71 -2.13 1.61 9.73
N LEU A 72 -0.88 2.03 9.52
CA LEU A 72 0.09 1.25 8.76
C LEU A 72 0.29 -0.16 9.34
N GLY A 73 0.34 -0.30 10.67
CA GLY A 73 0.46 -1.61 11.33
C GLY A 73 -0.72 -2.52 11.00
N LYS A 74 -1.95 -1.97 11.01
CA LYS A 74 -3.15 -2.72 10.60
C LYS A 74 -3.13 -3.07 9.12
N ILE A 75 -2.80 -2.11 8.25
CA ILE A 75 -2.80 -2.30 6.80
C ILE A 75 -1.76 -3.35 6.41
N CYS A 76 -0.59 -3.31 7.02
CA CYS A 76 0.52 -4.25 6.79
C CYS A 76 0.40 -5.54 7.62
N ASP A 77 -0.60 -5.67 8.49
CA ASP A 77 -0.77 -6.80 9.42
C ASP A 77 0.49 -7.07 10.29
N VAL A 78 1.12 -6.01 10.79
CA VAL A 78 2.32 -6.06 11.66
C VAL A 78 2.14 -5.19 12.89
N SER A 79 3.03 -5.36 13.88
CA SER A 79 3.05 -4.50 15.06
C SER A 79 3.41 -3.06 14.68
N GLU A 80 2.80 -2.08 15.35
CA GLU A 80 3.16 -0.67 15.25
C GLU A 80 4.67 -0.44 15.47
N ILE A 81 5.29 -1.20 16.38
CA ILE A 81 6.73 -1.11 16.66
C ILE A 81 7.55 -1.49 15.42
N THR A 82 7.10 -2.50 14.66
CA THR A 82 7.73 -2.93 13.41
C THR A 82 7.65 -1.83 12.35
N VAL A 83 6.48 -1.19 12.21
CA VAL A 83 6.31 -0.06 11.30
C VAL A 83 7.17 1.13 11.71
N ARG A 84 7.16 1.50 12.99
CA ARG A 84 7.99 2.61 13.49
C ARG A 84 9.46 2.40 13.19
N ARG A 85 9.96 1.17 13.34
CA ARG A 85 11.34 0.84 12.98
C ARG A 85 11.59 0.96 11.48
N ALA A 86 10.69 0.43 10.64
CA ALA A 86 10.80 0.53 9.19
C ALA A 86 10.85 2.00 8.72
N ILE A 87 9.94 2.84 9.24
CA ILE A 87 9.92 4.27 8.93
C ILE A 87 11.17 4.97 9.44
N ALA A 88 11.65 4.64 10.65
CA ALA A 88 12.88 5.24 11.17
C ALA A 88 14.11 4.93 10.30
N GLU A 89 14.22 3.73 9.73
CA GLU A 89 15.26 3.39 8.76
C GLU A 89 15.14 4.24 7.49
N LEU A 90 13.93 4.39 6.94
CA LEU A 90 13.68 5.22 5.76
C LEU A 90 13.92 6.72 6.01
N VAL A 91 13.65 7.21 7.22
CA VAL A 91 13.99 8.58 7.63
C VAL A 91 15.51 8.74 7.74
N THR A 92 16.20 7.74 8.28
CA THR A 92 17.67 7.73 8.37
C THR A 92 18.32 7.72 6.99
N GLU A 93 17.72 7.02 6.02
CA GLU A 93 18.14 7.01 4.61
C GLU A 93 17.82 8.31 3.85
N GLY A 94 17.05 9.24 4.46
CA GLY A 94 16.62 10.48 3.82
C GLY A 94 15.50 10.31 2.79
N LEU A 95 14.82 9.15 2.78
CA LEU A 95 13.69 8.87 1.89
C LEU A 95 12.37 9.41 2.44
N LEU A 96 12.26 9.53 3.77
CA LEU A 96 11.09 10.07 4.47
C LEU A 96 11.51 11.17 5.44
N VAL A 97 10.56 12.04 5.77
CA VAL A 97 10.72 13.04 6.84
C VAL A 97 9.64 12.81 7.89
N SER A 98 10.04 12.74 9.16
CA SER A 98 9.11 12.77 10.30
C SER A 98 9.14 14.16 10.92
N HIS A 99 8.02 14.89 10.85
CA HIS A 99 7.83 16.17 11.52
C HIS A 99 6.92 16.03 12.75
#